data_AF-A0A1J5Q024-F1
#
_entry.id   AF-A0A1J5Q024-F1
#
_cell.length_a   1.000
_cell.length_b   1.000
_cell.length_c   1.000
_cell.angle_alpha   90.00
_cell.angle_beta   90.00
_cell.angle_gamma   90.00
#
_symmetry.space_group_name_H-M   'P 1'
#
loop_
_entity.id
_entity.type
_entity.pdbx_description
1 polymer ?
#
loop_
_entity_poly.entity_id
_entity_poly.type
_entity_poly.pdbx_seq_one_letter_code
_entity_poly.pdbx_strand_id
1 'polypeptide(L)' 'MLEAKAQQRGISYAEMERTAFSYTSIKEYVTPGQLADQILFMCSPRGRTISGQAISICGDTQMLG' A
#
# COMPACT_ATOMS: atom_id res chain seq x y z
N MET A 1 12.43 4.67 -3.00
CA MET A 1 12.07 3.99 -4.27
C MET A 1 11.38 4.94 -5.26
N LEU A 2 10.39 5.75 -4.85
CA LEU A 2 9.76 6.73 -5.76
C LEU A 2 10.71 7.84 -6.22
N GLU A 3 11.49 8.45 -5.32
CA GLU A 3 12.42 9.53 -5.67
C GLU A 3 13.53 9.07 -6.63
N ALA A 4 14.09 7.88 -6.38
CA ALA A 4 15.06 7.25 -7.28
C ALA A 4 14.44 6.97 -8.67
N LYS A 5 13.18 6.49 -8.73
CA LYS A 5 12.47 6.31 -10.00
C LYS A 5 12.16 7.64 -10.68
N ALA A 6 11.82 8.68 -9.93
CA ALA A 6 11.58 10.02 -10.45
C ALA A 6 12.85 10.60 -11.07
N GLN A 7 13.99 10.49 -10.38
CA GLN A 7 15.31 10.88 -10.90
C GLN A 7 15.71 10.09 -12.15
N GLN A 8 15.52 8.77 -12.16
CA GLN A 8 15.80 7.93 -13.35
C GLN A 8 14.94 8.32 -14.55
N ARG A 9 13.70 8.73 -14.34
CA ARG A 9 12.76 9.13 -15.39
C ARG A 9 12.81 10.62 -15.74
N GLY A 10 13.58 11.42 -15.00
CA GLY A 10 13.69 12.87 -15.19
C GLY A 10 12.39 13.65 -14.91
N ILE A 11 11.46 13.07 -14.13
CA ILE A 11 10.18 13.72 -13.77
C ILE A 11 10.19 14.20 -12.33
N SER A 12 9.30 15.14 -12.00
CA SER A 12 9.18 15.61 -10.61
C SER A 12 8.66 14.51 -9.68
N TYR A 13 8.96 14.64 -8.38
CA TYR A 13 8.42 13.71 -7.38
C TYR A 13 6.90 13.69 -7.39
N ALA A 14 6.26 14.86 -7.46
CA ALA A 14 4.79 14.97 -7.48
C ALA A 14 4.16 14.27 -8.71
N GLU A 15 4.79 14.36 -9.88
CA GLU A 15 4.33 13.64 -11.08
C GLU A 15 4.53 12.13 -10.94
N MET A 16 5.66 11.70 -10.38
CA MET A 16 5.94 10.29 -10.11
C MET A 16 4.96 9.72 -9.06
N GLU A 17 4.65 10.48 -8.03
CA GLU A 17 3.71 10.14 -6.97
C GLU A 17 2.28 10.01 -7.51
N ARG A 18 1.82 11.01 -8.29
CA ARG A 18 0.53 10.95 -8.98
C ARG A 18 0.43 9.73 -9.91
N THR A 19 1.50 9.43 -10.63
CA THR A 19 1.57 8.25 -11.51
C THR A 19 1.51 6.96 -10.69
N ALA A 20 2.25 6.87 -9.58
CA ALA A 20 2.20 5.71 -8.71
C ALA A 20 0.80 5.47 -8.14
N PHE A 21 0.14 6.52 -7.66
CA PHE A 21 -1.22 6.42 -7.13
C PHE A 21 -2.27 6.07 -8.19
N SER A 22 -2.04 6.40 -9.46
CA SER A 22 -2.93 5.98 -10.54
C SER A 22 -3.02 4.46 -10.70
N TYR A 23 -2.02 3.72 -10.22
CA TYR A 23 -1.98 2.25 -10.20
C TYR A 23 -2.42 1.63 -8.87
N THR A 24 -2.93 2.44 -7.94
CA THR A 24 -3.47 1.98 -6.65
C THR A 24 -4.97 2.21 -6.64
N SER A 25 -5.73 1.28 -6.07
CA SER A 25 -7.20 1.40 -6.04
C SER A 25 -7.67 2.58 -5.18
N ILE A 26 -6.99 2.84 -4.07
CA ILE A 26 -7.38 3.90 -3.10
C ILE A 26 -6.75 5.27 -3.38
N LYS A 27 -5.77 5.35 -4.30
CA LYS A 27 -5.08 6.59 -4.74
C LYS A 27 -4.44 7.40 -3.62
N GLU A 28 -4.19 6.78 -2.48
CA GLU A 28 -3.58 7.37 -1.30
C GLU A 28 -2.64 6.38 -0.63
N TYR A 29 -1.78 6.89 0.25
CA TYR A 29 -0.94 6.04 1.08
C TYR A 29 -1.76 5.37 2.17
N VAL A 30 -1.43 4.10 2.43
CA VAL A 30 -1.89 3.42 3.64
C VAL A 30 -1.24 4.09 4.85
N THR A 31 -2.06 4.44 5.83
CA THR A 31 -1.61 5.05 7.08
C THR A 31 -1.22 4.01 8.12
N PRO A 32 -0.36 4.36 9.10
CA PRO A 32 -0.05 3.47 10.23
C PRO A 32 -1.30 3.04 11.03
N GLY A 33 -2.30 3.93 11.15
CA GLY A 33 -3.56 3.64 11.83
C GLY A 33 -4.34 2.52 11.14
N GLN A 34 -4.47 2.58 9.82
CA GLN A 34 -5.16 1.54 9.03
C GLN A 34 -4.46 0.17 9.13
N LEU A 35 -3.12 0.15 9.21
CA LEU A 35 -2.37 -1.08 9.50
C LEU A 35 -2.70 -1.62 10.89
N ALA A 36 -2.69 -0.75 11.91
CA ALA A 36 -3.01 -1.13 13.27
C ALA A 36 -4.44 -1.67 13.39
N ASP A 37 -5.41 -1.05 12.73
CA ASP A 37 -6.81 -1.48 12.72
C ASP A 37 -6.97 -2.88 12.14
N GLN A 38 -6.26 -3.19 11.03
CA GLN A 38 -6.27 -4.53 10.45
C GLN A 38 -5.68 -5.57 11.43
N ILE A 39 -4.55 -5.25 12.07
CA ILE A 39 -3.93 -6.15 13.05
C ILE A 39 -4.86 -6.38 14.24
N LEU A 40 -5.48 -5.33 14.77
CA LEU A 40 -6.47 -5.44 15.85
C LEU A 40 -7.65 -6.34 15.45
N PHE A 41 -8.17 -6.19 14.22
CA PHE A 41 -9.22 -7.06 13.72
C PHE A 41 -8.78 -8.53 13.67
N MET A 42 -7.59 -8.80 13.12
CA MET A 42 -7.06 -10.16 13.00
C MET A 42 -6.80 -10.82 14.36
N CYS A 43 -6.31 -10.06 15.35
CA CYS A 43 -6.06 -10.55 16.70
C CYS A 43 -7.33 -10.65 17.56
N SER A 44 -8.45 -10.08 17.11
CA SER A 44 -9.73 -10.16 17.81
C SER A 44 -10.37 -11.56 17.69
N PRO A 45 -11.39 -11.88 18.51
CA PRO A 45 -12.18 -13.10 18.35
C PRO A 45 -12.80 -13.27 16.95
N ARG A 46 -12.96 -12.19 16.18
CA ARG A 46 -13.50 -12.21 14.81
C ARG A 46 -12.50 -12.78 13.81
N GLY A 47 -11.19 -12.69 14.10
CA GLY A 47 -10.13 -13.25 13.27
C GLY A 47 -9.80 -14.72 13.58
N ARG A 48 -10.48 -15.37 14.53
CA ARG A 48 -10.08 -16.68 15.11
C ARG A 48 -9.89 -17.81 14.09
N THR A 49 -10.53 -17.72 12.92
CA THR A 49 -10.46 -18.75 11.85
C THR A 49 -9.57 -18.34 10.69
N ILE A 50 -8.90 -17.19 10.76
CA ILE A 50 -7.99 -16.70 9.73
C ILE A 50 -6.57 -17.14 10.12
N SER A 51 -6.00 -18.09 9.38
CA SER A 51 -4.65 -18.58 9.62
C SER A 51 -3.97 -19.02 8.31
N GLY A 52 -2.63 -19.05 8.32
CA GLY A 52 -1.82 -19.52 7.19
C GLY A 52 -1.83 -18.62 5.95
N GLN A 53 -2.45 -17.43 6.01
CA GLN A 53 -2.52 -16.49 4.90
C GLN A 53 -1.51 -15.35 5.07
N ALA A 54 -0.85 -14.97 3.97
CA ALA A 54 -0.15 -13.69 3.88
C ALA A 54 -1.15 -12.63 3.38
N ILE A 55 -1.55 -11.70 4.26
CA ILE A 55 -2.55 -10.68 3.95
C ILE A 55 -1.84 -9.35 3.71
N SER A 56 -1.92 -8.84 2.49
CA SER A 56 -1.31 -7.56 2.10
C SER A 56 -2.27 -6.39 2.36
N ILE A 57 -1.77 -5.30 2.95
CA ILE A 57 -2.47 -4.04 3.16
C ILE A 57 -1.73 -2.94 2.40
N CYS A 58 -1.89 -2.94 1.07
CA CYS A 58 -1.14 -2.06 0.17
C CYS A 58 -2.02 -1.23 -0.77
N GLY A 59 -3.34 -1.19 -0.57
CA GLY A 59 -4.24 -0.42 -1.44
C GLY A 59 -4.30 -0.93 -2.88
N ASP A 60 -4.09 -2.23 -3.09
CA ASP A 60 -3.98 -2.88 -4.40
C ASP A 60 -2.96 -2.17 -5.30
N THR A 61 -1.77 -1.94 -4.76
CA THR A 61 -0.67 -1.38 -5.54
C THR A 61 -0.21 -2.39 -6.58
N GLN A 62 -0.67 -2.27 -7.83
CA GLN A 62 -0.23 -3.13 -8.94
C GLN A 62 1.17 -2.78 -9.50
N MET A 63 1.94 -1.98 -8.76
CA MET A 63 3.20 -1.42 -9.22
C MET A 63 4.40 -2.33 -8.90
N LEU A 64 4.63 -3.33 -9.76
CA LEU A 64 5.91 -3.86 -10.26
C LEU A 64 5.83 -5.36 -10.60
N GLY A 65 5.41 -5.65 -11.83
CA GLY A 65 6.19 -6.56 -12.68
C GLY A 65 7.32 -5.79 -13.35
#